data_AF-A0A9X4JVD6-F1
#
_entry.id   AF-A0A9X4JVD6-F1
#
_cell.length_a   1.000
_cell.length_b   1.000
_cell.length_c   1.000
_cell.angle_alpha   90.00
_cell.angle_beta   90.00
_cell.angle_gamma   90.00
#
_symmetry.space_group_name_H-M   'P 1'
#
loop_
_entity.id
_entity.type
_entity.pdbx_description
1 polymer ?
#
loop_
_entity_poly.entity_id
_entity_poly.type
_entity_poly.pdbx_seq_one_letter_code
_entity_poly.pdbx_strand_id
1 'polypeptide(L)'
;MEKYPFGMLISVTFGCGKFNMNNMNLIDGHILFKLAEFKGKLLNFFESTINELIFEDCLFTGHVDMSLKKCKTLIVENCIIEKSFDLISSSRRIVNIECLTVLNTKNLGRIDIDWTTNNVKKMIYAQGKTTNYQDKANQFRMLKENFRNIGHYKNEDFAYVEFKRCESMSELRGEDLLHQKNKQFIQIRRCIAFPFRWFILDFVGNYATNPLRIIGFKLITIFIFAGLYTMPFVKLNGDKAFFQSTNNPLLNKFAKALYHSIETILTIGYGDVNPDNICTTLLSGFEGFLGLFLMSYFTVAFVRKILR
;
A
#
# COMPACT_ATOMS: atom_id res chain seq x y z
N MET A 1 -50.27 -9.98 -13.78
CA MET A 1 -49.79 -11.20 -13.09
C MET A 1 -48.39 -11.49 -13.60
N GLU A 2 -47.38 -10.84 -13.03
CA GLU A 2 -45.98 -11.20 -13.29
C GLU A 2 -45.49 -12.04 -12.11
N LYS A 3 -45.19 -13.31 -12.40
CA LYS A 3 -44.63 -14.26 -11.44
C LYS A 3 -43.21 -13.81 -11.12
N TYR A 4 -43.01 -13.24 -9.94
CA TYR A 4 -41.70 -13.27 -9.29
C TYR A 4 -41.26 -14.73 -9.16
N PRO A 5 -40.07 -15.13 -9.65
CA PRO A 5 -39.55 -16.44 -9.30
C PRO A 5 -39.25 -16.40 -7.79
N PHE A 6 -40.04 -17.12 -7.01
CA PHE A 6 -39.77 -17.42 -5.61
C PHE A 6 -38.40 -18.13 -5.55
N GLY A 7 -37.33 -17.35 -5.31
CA GLY A 7 -36.05 -17.89 -4.91
C GLY A 7 -36.17 -18.36 -3.46
N MET A 8 -36.39 -19.65 -3.25
CA MET A 8 -36.35 -20.22 -1.90
C MET A 8 -34.90 -20.14 -1.40
N LEU A 9 -34.67 -19.23 -0.46
CA LEU A 9 -33.40 -19.07 0.24
C LEU A 9 -33.25 -20.21 1.26
N ILE A 10 -32.52 -21.25 0.88
CA ILE A 10 -32.20 -22.37 1.76
C ILE A 10 -30.88 -22.04 2.45
N SER A 11 -30.94 -21.61 3.72
CA SER A 11 -29.74 -21.57 4.57
C SER A 11 -29.37 -23.00 4.97
N VAL A 12 -28.10 -23.35 4.77
CA VAL A 12 -27.59 -24.69 5.09
C VAL A 12 -26.61 -24.57 6.25
N THR A 13 -26.97 -25.13 7.40
CA THR A 13 -26.06 -25.27 8.53
C THR A 13 -25.32 -26.59 8.43
N PHE A 14 -24.01 -26.54 8.18
CA PHE A 14 -23.16 -27.72 8.28
C PHE A 14 -22.83 -27.97 9.76
N GLY A 15 -23.25 -29.13 10.28
CA GLY A 15 -23.12 -29.51 11.69
C GLY A 15 -21.68 -29.71 12.18
N CYS A 16 -21.53 -30.29 13.38
CA CYS A 16 -20.27 -30.38 14.14
C CYS A 16 -19.16 -31.31 13.57
N GLY A 17 -19.26 -31.72 12.29
CA GLY A 17 -18.32 -32.61 11.62
C GLY A 17 -17.12 -31.90 10.99
N LYS A 18 -16.25 -32.66 10.31
CA LYS A 18 -15.29 -32.10 9.36
C LYS A 18 -15.95 -32.07 7.99
N PHE A 19 -15.89 -30.94 7.29
CA PHE A 19 -16.34 -30.84 5.91
C PHE A 19 -15.11 -30.86 5.01
N ASN A 20 -14.91 -31.95 4.28
CA ASN A 20 -13.73 -32.16 3.46
C ASN A 20 -14.12 -32.20 1.99
N MET A 21 -13.52 -31.31 1.20
CA MET A 21 -13.54 -31.31 -0.26
C MET A 21 -12.10 -31.41 -0.76
N ASN A 22 -11.41 -32.47 -0.35
CA ASN A 22 -10.00 -32.70 -0.69
C ASN A 22 -9.88 -33.37 -2.06
N ASN A 23 -8.80 -33.07 -2.78
CA ASN A 23 -8.45 -33.63 -4.09
C ASN A 23 -9.58 -33.49 -5.14
N MET A 24 -10.42 -32.46 -4.99
CA MET A 24 -11.47 -32.16 -5.96
C MET A 24 -10.85 -31.58 -7.22
N ASN A 25 -11.30 -32.02 -8.40
CA ASN A 25 -10.85 -31.48 -9.67
C ASN A 25 -12.05 -30.95 -10.46
N LEU A 26 -12.36 -29.67 -10.26
CA LEU A 26 -13.38 -28.92 -10.97
C LEU A 26 -12.70 -27.90 -11.89
N ILE A 27 -12.32 -28.36 -13.08
CA ILE A 27 -11.59 -27.56 -14.07
C ILE A 27 -12.50 -26.51 -14.71
N ASP A 28 -13.78 -26.82 -14.88
CA ASP A 28 -14.81 -25.93 -15.43
C ASP A 28 -16.01 -25.88 -14.48
N GLY A 29 -16.55 -24.67 -14.27
CA GLY A 29 -17.68 -24.41 -13.36
C GLY A 29 -17.31 -23.59 -12.13
N HIS A 30 -18.27 -23.48 -11.21
CA HIS A 30 -18.11 -22.78 -9.94
C HIS A 30 -18.77 -23.57 -8.81
N ILE A 31 -18.24 -23.42 -7.60
CA ILE A 31 -18.85 -23.89 -6.36
C ILE A 31 -19.35 -22.66 -5.61
N LEU A 32 -20.66 -22.58 -5.38
CA LEU A 32 -21.29 -21.49 -4.65
C LEU A 32 -21.84 -22.00 -3.32
N PHE A 33 -21.36 -21.42 -2.23
CA PHE A 33 -21.98 -21.52 -0.92
C PHE A 33 -22.65 -20.18 -0.61
N LYS A 34 -23.95 -20.22 -0.36
CA LYS A 34 -24.73 -19.03 -0.01
C LYS A 34 -25.46 -19.25 1.30
N LEU A 35 -25.34 -18.32 2.24
CA LEU A 35 -25.96 -18.39 3.57
C LEU A 35 -25.65 -19.71 4.30
N ALA A 36 -24.42 -20.19 4.12
CA ALA A 36 -23.95 -21.39 4.76
C ALA A 36 -23.27 -21.05 6.09
N GLU A 37 -23.55 -21.87 7.10
CA GLU A 37 -22.91 -21.75 8.41
C GLU A 37 -22.04 -22.99 8.65
N PHE A 38 -20.73 -22.78 8.71
CA PHE A 38 -19.74 -23.83 8.92
C PHE A 38 -19.37 -23.91 10.40
N LYS A 39 -20.17 -24.68 11.17
CA LYS A 39 -19.94 -24.94 12.62
C LYS A 39 -18.90 -26.00 12.90
N GLY A 40 -18.49 -26.73 11.86
CA GLY A 40 -17.58 -27.86 11.95
C GLY A 40 -16.20 -27.51 12.49
N LYS A 41 -15.45 -28.54 12.90
CA LYS A 41 -14.07 -28.36 13.41
C LYS A 41 -13.11 -27.87 12.33
N LEU A 42 -13.28 -28.34 11.10
CA LEU A 42 -12.40 -28.05 9.98
C LEU A 42 -13.20 -28.11 8.66
N LEU A 43 -13.06 -27.06 7.86
CA LEU A 43 -13.45 -27.00 6.46
C LEU A 43 -12.17 -27.13 5.63
N ASN A 44 -12.04 -28.15 4.80
CA ASN A 44 -10.78 -28.44 4.09
C ASN A 44 -10.99 -28.54 2.56
N PHE A 45 -10.14 -27.84 1.81
CA PHE A 45 -10.05 -27.90 0.35
C PHE A 45 -8.67 -28.37 -0.15
N PHE A 46 -7.96 -29.17 0.65
CA PHE A 46 -6.60 -29.60 0.41
C PHE A 46 -6.43 -30.26 -0.98
N GLU A 47 -5.39 -29.83 -1.71
CA GLU A 47 -5.00 -30.35 -3.03
C GLU A 47 -6.08 -30.27 -4.13
N SER A 48 -7.14 -29.48 -3.90
CA SER A 48 -8.19 -29.29 -4.89
C SER A 48 -7.80 -28.28 -5.97
N THR A 49 -8.23 -28.57 -7.20
CA THR A 49 -8.16 -27.69 -8.38
C THR A 49 -9.58 -27.24 -8.69
N ILE A 50 -9.87 -25.96 -8.48
CA ILE A 50 -11.22 -25.41 -8.63
C ILE A 50 -11.13 -24.20 -9.55
N ASN A 51 -12.01 -24.06 -10.53
CA ASN A 51 -12.04 -22.84 -11.33
C ASN A 51 -12.55 -21.66 -10.49
N GLU A 52 -13.79 -21.71 -10.01
CA GLU A 52 -14.38 -20.63 -9.19
C GLU A 52 -14.95 -21.18 -7.88
N LEU A 53 -14.57 -20.57 -6.76
CA LEU A 53 -15.06 -20.90 -5.43
C LEU A 53 -15.63 -19.63 -4.78
N ILE A 54 -16.92 -19.65 -4.48
CA ILE A 54 -17.69 -18.47 -4.07
C ILE A 54 -18.37 -18.77 -2.73
N PHE A 55 -18.15 -17.87 -1.77
CA PHE A 55 -18.84 -17.82 -0.49
C PHE A 55 -19.55 -16.48 -0.36
N GLU A 56 -20.87 -16.52 -0.26
CA GLU A 56 -21.74 -15.35 -0.06
C GLU A 56 -22.50 -15.49 1.25
N ASP A 57 -22.45 -14.46 2.10
CA ASP A 57 -23.20 -14.39 3.35
C ASP A 57 -22.95 -15.60 4.28
N CYS A 58 -21.72 -16.14 4.26
CA CYS A 58 -21.35 -17.34 5.01
C CYS A 58 -20.71 -17.01 6.36
N LEU A 59 -20.91 -17.89 7.35
CA LEU A 59 -20.30 -17.80 8.68
C LEU A 59 -19.33 -18.97 8.89
N PHE A 60 -18.05 -18.65 9.13
CA PHE A 60 -16.99 -19.60 9.41
C PHE A 60 -16.61 -19.55 10.90
N THR A 61 -17.17 -20.46 11.70
CA THR A 61 -16.84 -20.56 13.13
C THR A 61 -15.65 -21.49 13.40
N GLY A 62 -15.32 -22.36 12.44
CA GLY A 62 -14.23 -23.34 12.48
C GLY A 62 -12.94 -22.87 11.80
N HIS A 63 -11.95 -23.77 11.75
CA HIS A 63 -10.75 -23.57 10.93
C HIS A 63 -11.08 -23.86 9.47
N VAL A 64 -10.61 -23.01 8.56
CA VAL A 64 -10.78 -23.18 7.12
C VAL A 64 -9.40 -23.35 6.47
N ASP A 65 -9.13 -24.52 5.93
CA ASP A 65 -7.90 -24.83 5.19
C ASP A 65 -8.15 -24.69 3.68
N MET A 66 -7.61 -23.62 3.11
CA MET A 66 -7.62 -23.30 1.68
C MET A 66 -6.27 -23.63 1.03
N SER A 67 -5.63 -24.73 1.44
CA SER A 67 -4.44 -25.32 0.77
C SER A 67 -4.76 -25.89 -0.62
N LEU A 68 -5.35 -25.06 -1.48
CA LEU A 68 -5.74 -25.36 -2.86
C LEU A 68 -4.50 -25.53 -3.74
N LYS A 69 -4.55 -26.51 -4.65
CA LYS A 69 -3.50 -26.70 -5.67
C LYS A 69 -3.55 -25.59 -6.71
N LYS A 70 -4.76 -25.25 -7.18
CA LYS A 70 -5.00 -24.13 -8.09
C LYS A 70 -6.45 -23.65 -7.93
N CYS A 71 -6.62 -22.34 -7.87
CA CYS A 71 -7.93 -21.68 -7.91
C CYS A 71 -7.87 -20.46 -8.81
N LYS A 72 -8.78 -20.32 -9.78
CA LYS A 72 -8.79 -19.13 -10.64
C LYS A 72 -9.39 -17.94 -9.89
N THR A 73 -10.56 -18.12 -9.30
CA THR A 73 -11.24 -17.06 -8.54
C THR A 73 -11.76 -17.59 -7.22
N LEU A 74 -11.33 -16.98 -6.12
CA LEU A 74 -11.88 -17.18 -4.78
C LEU A 74 -12.62 -15.92 -4.35
N ILE A 75 -13.92 -16.02 -4.10
CA ILE A 75 -14.80 -14.93 -3.69
C ILE A 75 -15.31 -15.21 -2.27
N VAL A 76 -15.10 -14.27 -1.35
CA VAL A 76 -15.55 -14.33 0.04
C VAL A 76 -16.24 -13.01 0.37
N GLU A 77 -17.55 -12.96 0.16
CA GLU A 77 -18.35 -11.74 0.24
C GLU A 77 -19.37 -11.79 1.37
N ASN A 78 -19.48 -10.68 2.12
CA ASN A 78 -20.37 -10.54 3.28
C ASN A 78 -20.20 -11.66 4.33
N CYS A 79 -19.03 -12.27 4.40
CA CYS A 79 -18.80 -13.40 5.30
C CYS A 79 -18.31 -12.95 6.68
N ILE A 80 -18.36 -13.86 7.65
CA ILE A 80 -17.74 -13.66 8.97
C ILE A 80 -16.76 -14.81 9.21
N ILE A 81 -15.51 -14.47 9.51
CA ILE A 81 -14.44 -15.42 9.85
C ILE A 81 -14.13 -15.25 11.33
N GLU A 82 -14.47 -16.26 12.15
CA GLU A 82 -14.29 -16.19 13.61
C GLU A 82 -12.96 -16.78 14.10
N LYS A 83 -12.38 -17.77 13.40
CA LYS A 83 -11.17 -18.48 13.84
C LYS A 83 -9.97 -18.32 12.91
N SER A 84 -9.81 -19.21 11.92
CA SER A 84 -8.70 -19.13 10.98
C SER A 84 -9.15 -19.46 9.57
N PHE A 85 -8.55 -18.75 8.62
CA PHE A 85 -8.74 -18.94 7.20
C PHE A 85 -7.36 -19.01 6.54
N ASP A 86 -6.91 -20.23 6.29
CA ASP A 86 -5.52 -20.54 6.02
C ASP A 86 -5.32 -20.70 4.52
N LEU A 87 -4.62 -19.73 3.91
CA LEU A 87 -4.26 -19.66 2.50
C LEU A 87 -2.78 -20.02 2.27
N ILE A 88 -2.14 -20.60 3.28
CA ILE A 88 -0.77 -21.09 3.26
C ILE A 88 -0.81 -22.58 3.57
N SER A 89 -0.18 -23.40 2.74
CA SER A 89 -0.03 -24.82 3.07
C SER A 89 1.05 -25.00 4.13
N SER A 90 0.75 -25.77 5.18
CA SER A 90 1.72 -26.19 6.22
C SER A 90 2.91 -27.00 5.65
N SER A 91 2.88 -27.37 4.36
CA SER A 91 3.81 -28.28 3.69
C SER A 91 4.78 -27.64 2.67
N ARG A 92 5.03 -26.31 2.74
CA ARG A 92 5.89 -25.56 1.78
C ARG A 92 5.37 -25.51 0.33
N ARG A 93 4.07 -25.73 0.12
CA ARG A 93 3.44 -25.61 -1.21
C ARG A 93 2.72 -24.28 -1.36
N ILE A 94 2.92 -23.64 -2.50
CA ILE A 94 2.32 -22.35 -2.84
C ILE A 94 0.85 -22.57 -3.18
N VAL A 95 -0.04 -21.90 -2.45
CA VAL A 95 -1.46 -21.85 -2.82
C VAL A 95 -1.61 -20.89 -3.99
N ASN A 96 -1.94 -21.43 -5.16
CA ASN A 96 -2.03 -20.66 -6.39
C ASN A 96 -3.49 -20.21 -6.60
N ILE A 97 -3.82 -19.03 -6.09
CA ILE A 97 -5.09 -18.36 -6.35
C ILE A 97 -4.80 -17.18 -7.30
N GLU A 98 -5.44 -17.13 -8.46
CA GLU A 98 -5.18 -16.08 -9.45
C GLU A 98 -5.89 -14.76 -9.09
N CYS A 99 -7.14 -14.85 -8.60
CA CYS A 99 -7.96 -13.73 -8.16
C CYS A 99 -8.61 -14.05 -6.80
N LEU A 100 -8.45 -13.15 -5.83
CA LEU A 100 -9.09 -13.24 -4.52
C LEU A 100 -9.93 -12.00 -4.29
N THR A 101 -11.19 -12.17 -3.92
CA THR A 101 -12.12 -11.09 -3.57
C THR A 101 -12.58 -11.29 -2.13
N VAL A 102 -12.35 -10.31 -1.25
CA VAL A 102 -12.79 -10.35 0.15
C VAL A 102 -13.56 -9.07 0.49
N LEU A 103 -14.82 -8.96 0.04
CA LEU A 103 -15.63 -7.75 0.20
C LEU A 103 -16.60 -7.88 1.38
N ASN A 104 -16.71 -6.80 2.16
CA ASN A 104 -17.62 -6.70 3.32
C ASN A 104 -17.49 -7.86 4.33
N THR A 105 -16.40 -8.62 4.26
CA THR A 105 -16.14 -9.77 5.13
C THR A 105 -15.49 -9.29 6.42
N LYS A 106 -16.05 -9.71 7.55
CA LYS A 106 -15.55 -9.39 8.89
C LYS A 106 -14.59 -10.48 9.33
N ASN A 107 -13.33 -10.10 9.54
CA ASN A 107 -12.33 -10.98 10.13
C ASN A 107 -12.23 -10.72 11.64
N LEU A 108 -12.82 -11.61 12.44
CA LEU A 108 -12.71 -11.62 13.91
C LEU A 108 -11.57 -12.53 14.39
N GLY A 109 -11.14 -13.47 13.54
CA GLY A 109 -10.01 -14.36 13.78
C GLY A 109 -8.75 -13.89 13.05
N ARG A 110 -8.15 -14.82 12.28
CA ARG A 110 -6.97 -14.53 11.44
C ARG A 110 -7.12 -15.14 10.04
N ILE A 111 -6.50 -14.50 9.07
CA ILE A 111 -6.34 -14.99 7.70
C ILE A 111 -4.85 -15.22 7.50
N ASP A 112 -4.42 -16.48 7.44
CA ASP A 112 -3.03 -16.83 7.27
C ASP A 112 -2.70 -16.84 5.76
N ILE A 113 -2.12 -15.75 5.27
CA ILE A 113 -1.70 -15.54 3.87
C ILE A 113 -0.35 -14.83 3.84
N ASP A 114 0.55 -15.21 2.94
CA ASP A 114 1.84 -14.52 2.80
C ASP A 114 1.85 -13.60 1.58
N TRP A 115 2.24 -12.34 1.80
CA TRP A 115 2.17 -11.30 0.78
C TRP A 115 2.95 -11.65 -0.49
N THR A 116 4.16 -12.19 -0.30
CA THR A 116 5.13 -12.41 -1.39
C THR A 116 4.91 -13.72 -2.12
N THR A 117 4.72 -14.81 -1.38
CA THR A 117 4.56 -16.15 -1.95
C THR A 117 3.23 -16.31 -2.66
N ASN A 118 2.15 -15.75 -2.11
CA ASN A 118 0.83 -15.77 -2.77
C ASN A 118 0.67 -14.63 -3.80
N ASN A 119 1.58 -13.66 -3.89
CA ASN A 119 1.42 -12.46 -4.73
C ASN A 119 0.11 -11.71 -4.46
N VAL A 120 -0.22 -11.47 -3.18
CA VAL A 120 -1.50 -10.91 -2.72
C VAL A 120 -1.89 -9.64 -3.47
N LYS A 121 -0.92 -8.75 -3.73
CA LYS A 121 -1.14 -7.56 -4.56
C LYS A 121 -1.78 -7.91 -5.91
N LYS A 122 -1.15 -8.83 -6.65
CA LYS A 122 -1.63 -9.26 -7.98
C LYS A 122 -3.01 -9.90 -7.87
N MET A 123 -3.24 -10.73 -6.85
CA MET A 123 -4.52 -11.40 -6.62
C MET A 123 -5.69 -10.42 -6.44
N ILE A 124 -5.50 -9.35 -5.65
CA ILE A 124 -6.55 -8.35 -5.43
C ILE A 124 -6.76 -7.49 -6.70
N TYR A 125 -5.69 -7.11 -7.40
CA TYR A 125 -5.83 -6.33 -8.64
C TYR A 125 -6.41 -7.14 -9.81
N ALA A 126 -6.27 -8.47 -9.81
CA ALA A 126 -6.81 -9.37 -10.83
C ALA A 126 -8.34 -9.33 -10.95
N GLN A 127 -9.05 -8.80 -9.94
CA GLN A 127 -10.49 -8.49 -9.98
C GLN A 127 -10.85 -7.57 -11.17
N GLY A 128 -9.90 -6.77 -11.67
CA GLY A 128 -10.12 -5.95 -12.85
C GLY A 128 -11.17 -4.86 -12.61
N LYS A 129 -12.22 -4.84 -13.45
CA LYS A 129 -13.33 -3.86 -13.39
C LYS A 129 -14.52 -4.33 -12.54
N THR A 130 -14.51 -5.55 -12.01
CA THR A 130 -15.61 -6.03 -11.16
C THR A 130 -15.68 -5.28 -9.84
N THR A 131 -14.54 -4.78 -9.36
CA THR A 131 -14.42 -3.98 -8.15
C THR A 131 -13.82 -2.60 -8.43
N ASN A 132 -14.31 -1.59 -7.71
CA ASN A 132 -13.80 -0.23 -7.79
C ASN A 132 -12.54 -0.06 -6.91
N TYR A 133 -11.95 1.14 -6.87
CA TYR A 133 -10.77 1.35 -6.03
C TYR A 133 -11.12 1.43 -4.54
N GLN A 134 -12.31 1.89 -4.19
CA GLN A 134 -12.80 1.88 -2.81
C GLN A 134 -12.87 0.44 -2.25
N ASP A 135 -13.36 -0.51 -3.04
CA ASP A 135 -13.49 -1.93 -2.71
C ASP A 135 -12.12 -2.56 -2.50
N LYS A 136 -11.16 -2.28 -3.39
CA LYS A 136 -9.76 -2.72 -3.25
C LYS A 136 -9.10 -2.08 -2.03
N ALA A 137 -9.38 -0.81 -1.75
CA ALA A 137 -8.89 -0.13 -0.55
C ALA A 137 -9.41 -0.82 0.73
N ASN A 138 -10.70 -1.15 0.78
CA ASN A 138 -11.30 -1.85 1.92
C ASN A 138 -10.68 -3.23 2.13
N GLN A 139 -10.41 -3.97 1.05
CA GLN A 139 -9.71 -5.27 1.10
C GLN A 139 -8.29 -5.14 1.67
N PHE A 140 -7.49 -4.19 1.16
CA PHE A 140 -6.16 -3.96 1.69
C PHE A 140 -6.17 -3.45 3.14
N ARG A 141 -7.19 -2.68 3.53
CA ARG A 141 -7.38 -2.22 4.92
C ARG A 141 -7.65 -3.40 5.85
N MET A 142 -8.53 -4.33 5.47
CA MET A 142 -8.79 -5.54 6.24
C MET A 142 -7.52 -6.39 6.36
N LEU A 143 -6.81 -6.62 5.27
CA LEU A 143 -5.55 -7.37 5.27
C LEU A 143 -4.47 -6.71 6.13
N LYS A 144 -4.38 -5.38 6.12
CA LYS A 144 -3.47 -4.62 6.98
C LYS A 144 -3.77 -4.90 8.46
N GLU A 145 -5.02 -4.79 8.90
CA GLU A 145 -5.38 -5.07 10.30
C GLU A 145 -5.14 -6.55 10.65
N ASN A 146 -5.42 -7.46 9.71
CA ASN A 146 -5.10 -8.88 9.86
C ASN A 146 -3.58 -9.12 10.07
N PHE A 147 -2.73 -8.55 9.21
CA PHE A 147 -1.27 -8.70 9.35
C PHE A 147 -0.74 -8.10 10.65
N ARG A 148 -1.34 -6.99 11.11
CA ARG A 148 -1.03 -6.41 12.42
C ARG A 148 -1.33 -7.40 13.55
N ASN A 149 -2.50 -8.02 13.51
CA ASN A 149 -2.95 -8.97 14.53
C ASN A 149 -2.07 -10.25 14.56
N ILE A 150 -1.59 -10.71 13.41
CA ILE A 150 -0.70 -11.89 13.31
C ILE A 150 0.77 -11.53 13.63
N GLY A 151 1.15 -10.24 13.64
CA GLY A 151 2.52 -9.78 13.88
C GLY A 151 3.41 -9.75 12.62
N HIS A 152 2.83 -9.85 11.43
CA HIS A 152 3.56 -9.78 10.15
C HIS A 152 3.71 -8.33 9.66
N TYR A 153 4.51 -7.55 10.39
CA TYR A 153 4.65 -6.10 10.14
C TYR A 153 5.13 -5.71 8.75
N LYS A 154 5.96 -6.53 8.09
CA LYS A 154 6.39 -6.28 6.72
C LYS A 154 5.24 -6.39 5.72
N ASN A 155 4.39 -7.42 5.87
CA ASN A 155 3.21 -7.64 5.03
C ASN A 155 2.15 -6.57 5.31
N GLU A 156 2.05 -6.14 6.57
CA GLU A 156 1.20 -5.02 6.94
C GLU A 156 1.60 -3.72 6.23
N ASP A 157 2.90 -3.38 6.19
CA ASP A 157 3.35 -2.17 5.51
C ASP A 157 3.02 -2.20 4.01
N PHE A 158 3.16 -3.36 3.36
CA PHE A 158 2.76 -3.53 1.97
C PHE A 158 1.26 -3.35 1.77
N ALA A 159 0.43 -3.97 2.62
CA ALA A 159 -1.01 -3.81 2.59
C ALA A 159 -1.43 -2.36 2.85
N TYR A 160 -0.77 -1.67 3.79
CA TYR A 160 -1.02 -0.26 4.09
C TYR A 160 -0.72 0.66 2.91
N VAL A 161 0.40 0.45 2.21
CA VAL A 161 0.77 1.25 1.04
C VAL A 161 -0.25 1.08 -0.08
N GLU A 162 -0.62 -0.16 -0.40
CA GLU A 162 -1.63 -0.41 -1.44
C GLU A 162 -3.02 0.11 -1.03
N PHE A 163 -3.39 -0.01 0.24
CA PHE A 163 -4.59 0.63 0.79
C PHE A 163 -4.60 2.14 0.51
N LYS A 164 -3.52 2.87 0.85
CA LYS A 164 -3.44 4.32 0.64
C LYS A 164 -3.39 4.70 -0.85
N ARG A 165 -2.80 3.89 -1.71
CA ARG A 165 -2.81 4.08 -3.17
C ARG A 165 -4.22 3.93 -3.73
N CYS A 166 -4.93 2.86 -3.38
CA CYS A 166 -6.31 2.66 -3.80
C CYS A 166 -7.23 3.76 -3.27
N GLU A 167 -7.09 4.16 -2.00
CA GLU A 167 -7.85 5.27 -1.41
C GLU A 167 -7.61 6.58 -2.17
N SER A 168 -6.35 6.88 -2.50
CA SER A 168 -6.02 8.07 -3.29
C SER A 168 -6.61 8.05 -4.71
N MET A 169 -6.69 6.87 -5.34
CA MET A 169 -7.31 6.71 -6.66
C MET A 169 -8.85 6.77 -6.60
N SER A 170 -9.45 6.23 -5.55
CA SER A 170 -10.88 6.35 -5.25
C SER A 170 -11.27 7.83 -5.07
N GLU A 171 -10.51 8.58 -4.27
CA GLU A 171 -10.71 10.02 -4.05
C GLU A 171 -10.63 10.82 -5.37
N LEU A 172 -9.66 10.48 -6.24
CA LEU A 172 -9.50 11.10 -7.56
C LEU A 172 -10.70 10.85 -8.47
N ARG A 173 -11.16 9.59 -8.53
CA ARG A 173 -12.33 9.21 -9.33
C ARG A 173 -13.65 9.71 -8.72
N GLY A 174 -13.62 10.17 -7.48
CA GLY A 174 -14.79 10.59 -6.73
C GLY A 174 -15.78 9.44 -6.53
N GLU A 175 -15.26 8.23 -6.33
CA GLU A 175 -16.04 7.04 -5.96
C GLU A 175 -16.69 7.23 -4.57
N ASP A 176 -16.08 8.06 -3.72
CA ASP A 176 -16.58 8.46 -2.40
C ASP A 176 -17.68 9.54 -2.43
N LEU A 177 -17.89 10.22 -3.55
CA LEU A 177 -18.71 11.45 -3.65
C LEU A 177 -20.14 11.22 -4.16
N LEU A 178 -20.71 10.01 -4.01
CA LEU A 178 -21.99 9.60 -4.64
C LEU A 178 -23.19 10.51 -4.30
N HIS A 179 -23.18 11.22 -3.17
CA HIS A 179 -24.30 12.07 -2.72
C HIS A 179 -23.99 13.57 -2.62
N GLN A 180 -22.86 14.05 -3.17
CA GLN A 180 -22.42 15.42 -2.94
C GLN A 180 -22.76 16.37 -4.10
N LYS A 181 -23.51 17.46 -3.80
CA LYS A 181 -23.95 18.46 -4.78
C LYS A 181 -22.81 19.17 -5.54
N ASN A 182 -21.62 19.27 -4.95
CA ASN A 182 -20.45 19.96 -5.53
C ASN A 182 -19.35 18.99 -6.01
N LYS A 183 -19.70 17.77 -6.41
CA LYS A 183 -18.75 16.71 -6.79
C LYS A 183 -17.69 17.16 -7.80
N GLN A 184 -18.09 17.89 -8.84
CA GLN A 184 -17.17 18.32 -9.91
C GLN A 184 -16.10 19.30 -9.40
N PHE A 185 -16.48 20.28 -8.58
CA PHE A 185 -15.52 21.25 -8.02
C PHE A 185 -14.53 20.57 -7.06
N ILE A 186 -15.01 19.62 -6.26
CA ILE A 186 -14.16 18.83 -5.35
C ILE A 186 -13.17 17.97 -6.15
N GLN A 187 -13.63 17.32 -7.22
CA GLN A 187 -12.77 16.51 -8.09
C GLN A 187 -11.68 17.35 -8.77
N ILE A 188 -12.02 18.54 -9.29
CA ILE A 188 -11.02 19.44 -9.90
C ILE A 188 -9.94 19.81 -8.87
N ARG A 189 -10.33 20.19 -7.65
CA ARG A 189 -9.38 20.50 -6.58
C ARG A 189 -8.50 19.31 -6.21
N ARG A 190 -9.08 18.10 -6.16
CA ARG A 190 -8.33 16.86 -5.90
C ARG A 190 -7.35 16.55 -7.02
N CYS A 191 -7.75 16.70 -8.28
CA CYS A 191 -6.87 16.50 -9.44
C CYS A 191 -5.68 17.46 -9.43
N ILE A 192 -5.89 18.73 -9.06
CA ILE A 192 -4.80 19.72 -8.97
C ILE A 192 -3.83 19.37 -7.82
N ALA A 193 -4.36 18.94 -6.66
CA ALA A 193 -3.53 18.60 -5.49
C ALA A 193 -2.87 17.21 -5.57
N PHE A 194 -3.38 16.31 -6.41
CA PHE A 194 -2.96 14.92 -6.46
C PHE A 194 -1.49 14.71 -6.83
N PRO A 195 -0.92 15.37 -7.87
CA PRO A 195 0.49 15.19 -8.21
C PRO A 195 1.42 15.50 -7.04
N PHE A 196 1.14 16.58 -6.30
CA PHE A 196 1.90 16.97 -5.12
C PHE A 196 1.76 15.95 -3.98
N ARG A 197 0.53 15.52 -3.67
CA ARG A 197 0.27 14.52 -2.63
C ARG A 197 0.91 13.17 -2.98
N TRP A 198 0.81 12.74 -4.23
CA TRP A 198 1.43 11.53 -4.74
C TRP A 198 2.95 11.59 -4.64
N PHE A 199 3.55 12.71 -5.06
CA PHE A 199 5.00 12.89 -4.99
C PHE A 199 5.51 12.82 -3.55
N ILE A 200 4.92 13.57 -2.62
CA ILE A 200 5.38 13.60 -1.24
C ILE A 200 5.09 12.28 -0.52
N LEU A 201 3.85 11.80 -0.58
CA LEU A 201 3.45 10.65 0.21
C LEU A 201 3.92 9.34 -0.41
N ASP A 202 3.66 9.09 -1.69
CA ASP A 202 3.97 7.81 -2.32
C ASP A 202 5.42 7.77 -2.83
N PHE A 203 5.86 8.81 -3.55
CA PHE A 203 7.18 8.81 -4.18
C PHE A 203 8.33 9.10 -3.20
N VAL A 204 8.20 10.03 -2.26
CA VAL A 204 9.30 10.32 -1.31
C VAL A 204 9.34 9.31 -0.17
N GLY A 205 8.23 9.09 0.54
CA GLY A 205 8.23 8.30 1.78
C GLY A 205 7.53 6.94 1.75
N ASN A 206 6.92 6.55 0.61
CA ASN A 206 6.11 5.33 0.51
C ASN A 206 5.05 5.25 1.64
N TYR A 207 4.34 6.35 1.87
CA TYR A 207 3.42 6.61 2.98
C TYR A 207 4.03 6.38 4.37
N ALA A 208 5.26 6.88 4.57
CA ALA A 208 6.01 6.77 5.82
C ALA A 208 6.33 5.32 6.25
N THR A 209 6.42 4.39 5.29
CA THR A 209 6.78 2.99 5.58
C THR A 209 8.25 2.68 5.36
N ASN A 210 8.94 3.51 4.55
CA ASN A 210 10.35 3.30 4.22
C ASN A 210 11.19 4.54 4.55
N PRO A 211 11.80 4.61 5.75
CA PRO A 211 12.61 5.75 6.17
C PRO A 211 13.89 5.92 5.33
N LEU A 212 14.47 4.82 4.82
CA LEU A 212 15.68 4.87 3.99
C LEU A 212 15.44 5.60 2.66
N ARG A 213 14.23 5.47 2.10
CA ARG A 213 13.86 6.19 0.88
C ARG A 213 13.92 7.70 1.09
N ILE A 214 13.48 8.19 2.25
CA ILE A 214 13.49 9.62 2.61
C ILE A 214 14.92 10.14 2.72
N ILE A 215 15.83 9.37 3.33
CA ILE A 215 17.27 9.71 3.36
C ILE A 215 17.83 9.80 1.94
N GLY A 216 17.52 8.81 1.09
CA GLY A 216 17.93 8.82 -0.32
C GLY A 216 17.44 10.06 -1.06
N PHE A 217 16.18 10.46 -0.86
CA PHE A 217 15.65 11.71 -1.41
C PHE A 217 16.35 12.95 -0.87
N LYS A 218 16.66 12.98 0.43
CA LYS A 218 17.42 14.08 1.02
C LYS A 218 18.79 14.24 0.36
N LEU A 219 19.50 13.13 0.12
CA LEU A 219 20.77 13.13 -0.60
C LEU A 219 20.63 13.60 -2.05
N ILE A 220 19.60 13.15 -2.76
CA ILE A 220 19.32 13.62 -4.13
C ILE A 220 19.03 15.12 -4.15
N THR A 221 18.26 15.63 -3.19
CA THR A 221 17.97 17.07 -3.05
C THR A 221 19.26 17.87 -2.92
N ILE A 222 20.24 17.40 -2.15
CA ILE A 222 21.56 18.06 -2.04
C ILE A 222 22.20 18.24 -3.42
N PHE A 223 22.24 17.18 -4.24
CA PHE A 223 22.83 17.28 -5.57
C PHE A 223 22.03 18.19 -6.52
N ILE A 224 20.70 18.19 -6.42
CA ILE A 224 19.84 19.07 -7.22
C ILE A 224 20.12 20.53 -6.85
N PHE A 225 20.15 20.88 -5.57
CA PHE A 225 20.42 22.25 -5.11
C PHE A 225 21.86 22.66 -5.40
N ALA A 226 22.84 21.78 -5.22
CA ALA A 226 24.22 22.00 -5.66
C ALA A 226 24.28 22.37 -7.16
N GLY A 227 23.54 21.65 -8.01
CA GLY A 227 23.40 21.97 -9.43
C GLY A 227 22.78 23.35 -9.67
N LEU A 228 21.68 23.68 -8.97
CA LEU A 228 21.03 24.98 -9.06
C LEU A 228 21.95 26.13 -8.62
N TYR A 229 22.77 25.93 -7.59
CA TYR A 229 23.72 26.92 -7.12
C TYR A 229 24.88 27.18 -8.09
N THR A 230 25.15 26.27 -9.04
CA THR A 230 26.14 26.53 -10.09
C THR A 230 25.61 27.42 -11.22
N MET A 231 24.30 27.68 -11.28
CA MET A 231 23.70 28.51 -12.32
C MET A 231 24.23 29.95 -12.28
N PRO A 232 24.27 30.65 -13.43
CA PRO A 232 24.89 31.98 -13.54
C PRO A 232 24.18 33.08 -12.73
N PHE A 233 22.89 32.90 -12.43
CA PHE A 233 22.11 33.84 -11.63
C PHE A 233 22.28 33.67 -10.11
N VAL A 234 23.04 32.66 -9.68
CA VAL A 234 23.34 32.40 -8.25
C VAL A 234 24.73 32.91 -7.92
N LYS A 235 24.84 33.64 -6.80
CA LYS A 235 26.12 34.13 -6.27
C LYS A 235 26.28 33.67 -4.83
N LEU A 236 27.34 32.91 -4.59
CA LEU A 236 27.76 32.45 -3.27
C LEU A 236 29.06 33.18 -2.90
N ASN A 237 29.04 33.92 -1.79
CA ASN A 237 30.22 34.55 -1.20
C ASN A 237 30.87 33.60 -0.20
N GLY A 238 32.19 33.69 -0.06
CA GLY A 238 32.96 32.86 0.86
C GLY A 238 34.18 32.26 0.18
N ASP A 239 35.37 32.60 0.66
CA ASP A 239 36.64 32.12 0.11
C ASP A 239 37.32 31.20 1.12
N LYS A 240 36.97 29.91 1.06
CA LYS A 240 37.80 28.87 1.69
C LYS A 240 38.77 28.33 0.64
N ALA A 241 40.06 28.40 0.97
CA ALA A 241 41.14 27.83 0.15
C ALA A 241 40.93 26.35 -0.20
N PHE A 242 40.16 25.61 0.62
CA PHE A 242 39.80 24.21 0.38
C PHE A 242 39.09 23.97 -0.96
N PHE A 243 38.28 24.92 -1.44
CA PHE A 243 37.52 24.77 -2.69
C PHE A 243 38.28 25.22 -3.93
N GLN A 244 39.48 25.79 -3.80
CA GLN A 244 40.31 26.27 -4.91
C GLN A 244 41.40 25.26 -5.30
N SER A 245 41.35 24.05 -4.76
CA SER A 245 42.42 23.03 -4.87
C SER A 245 42.61 22.46 -6.27
N THR A 246 41.63 22.60 -7.19
CA THR A 246 41.74 22.04 -8.55
C THR A 246 41.92 23.11 -9.63
N ASN A 247 42.63 22.77 -10.71
CA ASN A 247 42.80 23.63 -11.89
C ASN A 247 41.50 23.85 -12.69
N ASN A 248 40.39 23.20 -12.33
CA ASN A 248 39.13 23.31 -13.06
C ASN A 248 38.13 24.22 -12.32
N PRO A 249 37.80 25.41 -12.87
CA PRO A 249 36.93 26.39 -12.20
C PRO A 249 35.49 25.88 -12.00
N LEU A 250 35.00 24.98 -12.87
CA LEU A 250 33.66 24.41 -12.75
C LEU A 250 33.56 23.44 -11.58
N LEU A 251 34.58 22.60 -11.38
CA LEU A 251 34.62 21.66 -10.24
C LEU A 251 34.72 22.41 -8.91
N ASN A 252 35.53 23.48 -8.86
CA ASN A 252 35.63 24.34 -7.68
C ASN A 252 34.29 25.02 -7.36
N LYS A 253 33.58 25.53 -8.39
CA LYS A 253 32.24 26.13 -8.22
C LYS A 253 31.22 25.10 -7.73
N PHE A 254 31.23 23.89 -8.30
CA PHE A 254 30.33 22.81 -7.89
C PHE A 254 30.64 22.31 -6.47
N ALA A 255 31.90 22.17 -6.09
CA ALA A 255 32.30 21.76 -4.74
C ALA A 255 31.85 22.78 -3.68
N LYS A 256 32.02 24.08 -3.97
CA LYS A 256 31.49 25.17 -3.11
C LYS A 256 29.96 25.12 -3.00
N ALA A 257 29.27 24.92 -4.13
CA ALA A 257 27.82 24.80 -4.17
C ALA A 257 27.29 23.56 -3.41
N LEU A 258 28.00 22.43 -3.52
CA LEU A 258 27.67 21.19 -2.82
C LEU A 258 27.83 21.36 -1.30
N TYR A 259 28.91 21.99 -0.88
CA TYR A 259 29.15 22.31 0.53
C TYR A 259 28.05 23.22 1.10
N HIS A 260 27.72 24.31 0.40
CA HIS A 260 26.62 25.21 0.79
C HIS A 260 25.28 24.47 0.91
N SER A 261 24.97 23.59 -0.04
CA SER A 261 23.75 22.77 -0.03
C SER A 261 23.71 21.79 1.15
N ILE A 262 24.83 21.11 1.45
CA ILE A 262 24.93 20.18 2.60
C ILE A 262 24.62 20.89 3.91
N GLU A 263 25.23 22.05 4.15
CA GLU A 263 24.99 22.81 5.38
C GLU A 263 23.57 23.34 5.47
N THR A 264 23.03 23.81 4.35
CA THR A 264 21.70 24.42 4.30
C THR A 264 20.62 23.36 4.53
N ILE A 265 20.67 22.21 3.86
CA ILE A 265 19.68 21.12 4.04
C ILE A 265 19.79 20.42 5.39
N LEU A 266 20.99 20.40 5.99
CA LEU A 266 21.22 19.86 7.34
C LEU A 266 21.00 20.91 8.42
N THR A 267 20.68 22.15 8.04
CA THR A 267 20.48 23.28 8.95
C THR A 267 21.64 23.49 9.91
N ILE A 268 22.88 23.25 9.43
CA ILE A 268 24.12 23.47 10.18
C ILE A 268 24.49 24.95 10.11
N GLY A 269 24.60 25.48 8.89
CA GLY A 269 24.86 26.90 8.61
C GLY A 269 26.11 27.44 9.29
N TYR A 270 27.30 26.96 8.93
CA TYR A 270 28.55 27.49 9.49
C TYR A 270 28.79 28.96 9.12
N GLY A 271 28.14 29.45 8.05
CA GLY A 271 28.13 30.86 7.68
C GLY A 271 29.40 31.33 6.99
N ASP A 272 30.23 30.41 6.52
CA ASP A 272 31.44 30.68 5.75
C ASP A 272 31.19 30.78 4.25
N VAL A 273 30.19 30.05 3.75
CA VAL A 273 29.62 30.24 2.42
C VAL A 273 28.21 30.78 2.58
N ASN A 274 27.98 31.99 2.07
CA ASN A 274 26.72 32.70 2.25
C ASN A 274 26.10 33.12 0.92
N PRO A 275 24.76 33.19 0.84
CA PRO A 275 24.09 33.78 -0.31
C PRO A 275 24.42 35.27 -0.42
N ASP A 276 24.86 35.72 -1.61
CA ASP A 276 25.18 37.13 -1.87
C ASP A 276 24.00 37.90 -2.47
N ASN A 277 23.12 37.22 -3.20
CA ASN A 277 21.99 37.83 -3.88
C ASN A 277 20.62 37.28 -3.40
N ILE A 278 19.58 38.08 -3.61
CA ILE A 278 18.20 37.75 -3.20
C ILE A 278 17.76 36.38 -3.74
N CYS A 279 18.09 36.07 -4.99
CA CYS A 279 17.76 34.78 -5.60
C CYS A 279 18.40 33.60 -4.84
N THR A 280 19.66 33.71 -4.45
CA THR A 280 20.35 32.64 -3.70
C THR A 280 19.85 32.58 -2.27
N THR A 281 19.47 33.71 -1.65
CA THR A 281 18.85 33.74 -0.32
C THR A 281 17.50 33.04 -0.32
N LEU A 282 16.63 33.32 -1.30
CA LEU A 282 15.33 32.63 -1.43
C LEU A 282 15.51 31.14 -1.71
N LEU A 283 16.47 30.78 -2.57
CA LEU A 283 16.77 29.39 -2.88
C LEU A 283 17.29 28.64 -1.64
N SER A 284 18.19 29.24 -0.86
CA SER A 284 18.72 28.69 0.39
C SER A 284 17.64 28.58 1.47
N GLY A 285 16.75 29.58 1.56
CA GLY A 285 15.60 29.53 2.47
C GLY A 285 14.65 28.39 2.13
N PHE A 286 14.36 28.18 0.85
CA PHE A 286 13.53 27.07 0.39
C PHE A 286 14.21 25.70 0.61
N GLU A 287 15.52 25.60 0.37
CA GLU A 287 16.30 24.41 0.69
C GLU A 287 16.26 24.07 2.18
N GLY A 288 16.51 25.06 3.05
CA GLY A 288 16.44 24.87 4.50
C GLY A 288 15.06 24.40 4.96
N PHE A 289 13.99 24.98 4.41
CA PHE A 289 12.61 24.53 4.65
C PHE A 289 12.41 23.06 4.22
N LEU A 290 12.87 22.67 3.03
CA LEU A 290 12.82 21.28 2.57
C LEU A 290 13.64 20.35 3.47
N GLY A 291 14.79 20.81 3.97
CA GLY A 291 15.63 20.07 4.91
C GLY A 291 14.89 19.74 6.19
N LEU A 292 14.25 20.74 6.82
CA LEU A 292 13.43 20.56 8.02
C LEU A 292 12.23 19.65 7.75
N PHE A 293 11.55 19.83 6.62
CA PHE A 293 10.42 19.00 6.22
C PHE A 293 10.81 17.53 6.06
N LEU A 294 11.89 17.25 5.32
CA LEU A 294 12.37 15.88 5.07
C LEU A 294 12.89 15.22 6.36
N MET A 295 13.56 15.96 7.25
CA MET A 295 13.98 15.41 8.55
C MET A 295 12.78 15.09 9.45
N SER A 296 11.79 15.97 9.51
CA SER A 296 10.55 15.72 10.26
C SER A 296 9.83 14.49 9.71
N TYR A 297 9.77 14.35 8.38
CA TYR A 297 9.13 13.21 7.74
C TYR A 297 9.89 11.90 7.99
N PHE A 298 11.23 11.94 7.95
CA PHE A 298 12.09 10.82 8.30
C PHE A 298 11.84 10.36 9.74
N THR A 299 11.82 11.27 10.71
CA THR A 299 11.59 10.94 12.12
C THR A 299 10.25 10.22 12.31
N VAL A 300 9.16 10.70 11.68
CA VAL A 300 7.85 10.04 11.76
C VAL A 300 7.90 8.63 11.17
N ALA A 301 8.52 8.46 10.00
CA ALA A 301 8.65 7.15 9.35
C ALA A 301 9.51 6.18 10.18
N PHE A 302 10.59 6.67 10.78
CA PHE A 302 11.49 5.90 11.63
C PHE A 302 10.84 5.44 12.93
N VAL A 303 10.19 6.38 13.64
CA VAL A 303 9.46 6.10 14.89
C VAL A 303 8.36 5.06 14.64
N ARG A 304 7.57 5.22 13.57
CA ARG A 304 6.54 4.25 13.19
C ARG A 304 7.12 2.86 12.90
N LYS A 305 8.32 2.80 12.32
CA LYS A 305 8.95 1.53 11.94
C LYS A 305 9.50 0.76 13.13
N ILE A 306 9.91 1.46 14.20
CA ILE A 306 10.57 0.87 15.37
C ILE A 306 9.63 0.63 16.54
N LEU A 307 8.69 1.55 16.81
CA LEU A 307 7.79 1.46 17.99
C LEU A 307 6.57 0.55 17.78
N ARG A 308 6.51 -0.14 16.65
CA ARG A 308 5.39 -0.98 16.23
C ARG A 308 5.70 -2.44 16.51
#